data_AF-A0A844MEL5-F1
#
_entry.id   AF-A0A844MEL5-F1
#
_cell.length_a   1.000
_cell.length_b   1.000
_cell.length_c   1.000
_cell.angle_alpha   90.00
_cell.angle_beta   90.00
_cell.angle_gamma   90.00
#
_symmetry.space_group_name_H-M   'P 1'
#
loop_
_entity.id
_entity.type
_entity.pdbx_description
1 polymer ?
#
loop_
_entity_poly.entity_id
_entity_poly.type
_entity_poly.pdbx_seq_one_letter_code
_entity_poly.pdbx_strand_id
1 'polypeptide(L)' 'MGKMTDEEKQRVLEMLDQLDSGERERKISSLEAFSNWLRSAATEIYNKVKDQLQRFWSTICSIFS' A
#
# COMPACT_ATOMS: atom_id res chain seq x y z
N MET A 1 -19.38 -36.67 -23.83
CA MET A 1 -18.50 -35.54 -23.45
C MET A 1 -17.82 -35.06 -24.73
N GLY A 2 -18.28 -33.94 -25.29
CA GLY A 2 -17.72 -33.39 -26.53
C GLY A 2 -16.28 -32.92 -26.28
N LYS A 3 -15.35 -33.32 -27.16
CA LYS A 3 -13.97 -32.81 -27.11
C LYS A 3 -14.00 -31.33 -27.47
N MET A 4 -13.49 -30.51 -26.54
CA MET A 4 -13.25 -29.08 -26.76
C MET A 4 -12.35 -28.90 -27.98
N THR A 5 -12.72 -27.98 -28.88
CA THR A 5 -11.87 -27.65 -30.03
C THR A 5 -10.62 -26.90 -29.55
N ASP A 6 -9.55 -26.93 -30.34
CA ASP A 6 -8.30 -26.27 -29.95
C ASP A 6 -8.48 -24.74 -29.81
N GLU A 7 -9.41 -24.14 -30.56
CA GLU A 7 -9.79 -22.73 -30.47
C GLU A 7 -10.52 -22.39 -29.17
N GLU A 8 -11.35 -23.30 -28.67
CA GLU A 8 -12.02 -23.14 -27.37
C GLU A 8 -11.00 -23.26 -26.24
N LYS A 9 -10.01 -24.16 -26.37
CA LYS A 9 -8.91 -24.29 -25.39
C LYS A 9 -8.07 -23.04 -25.33
N GLN A 10 -7.70 -22.49 -26.49
CA GLN A 10 -6.91 -21.29 -26.58
C GLN A 10 -7.61 -20.10 -25.90
N ARG A 11 -8.91 -19.93 -26.16
CA ARG A 11 -9.71 -18.88 -25.50
C ARG A 11 -9.78 -19.05 -23.98
N VAL A 12 -9.95 -20.28 -23.49
CA VAL A 12 -9.96 -20.53 -22.04
C VAL A 12 -8.62 -20.23 -21.40
N LEU A 13 -7.50 -20.58 -22.05
CA LEU A 13 -6.16 -20.27 -21.56
C LEU A 13 -5.91 -18.76 -21.50
N GLU A 14 -6.30 -18.02 -22.55
CA GLU A 14 -6.20 -16.56 -22.59
C GLU A 14 -7.03 -15.89 -21.48
N MET A 15 -8.24 -16.38 -21.21
CA MET A 15 -9.07 -15.88 -20.12
C MET A 15 -8.45 -16.13 -18.75
N LEU A 16 -7.85 -17.30 -18.53
CA LEU A 16 -7.19 -17.63 -17.26
C LEU A 16 -5.96 -16.74 -17.02
N ASP A 17 -5.19 -16.46 -18.08
CA ASP A 17 -4.00 -15.59 -18.00
C ASP A 17 -4.37 -14.12 -17.71
N GLN A 18 -5.47 -13.64 -18.30
CA GLN A 18 -6.04 -12.32 -18.01
C GLN A 18 -6.56 -12.22 -16.56
N LEU A 19 -7.11 -13.29 -16.01
CA LEU A 19 -7.57 -13.32 -14.63
C LEU A 19 -6.40 -13.30 -13.65
N ASP A 20 -5.34 -14.10 -13.88
CA ASP A 20 -4.15 -14.10 -13.01
C ASP A 20 -3.44 -12.74 -13.02
N SER A 21 -3.29 -12.13 -14.21
CA SER A 21 -2.69 -10.79 -14.33
C SER A 21 -3.52 -9.73 -13.61
N GLY A 22 -4.85 -9.73 -13.75
CA GLY A 22 -5.74 -8.80 -13.05
C GLY A 22 -5.75 -8.94 -11.53
N GLU A 23 -5.68 -10.17 -11.01
CA GLU A 23 -5.55 -10.42 -9.57
C GLU A 23 -4.18 -10.00 -9.03
N ARG A 24 -3.13 -10.26 -9.78
CA ARG A 24 -1.76 -9.87 -9.44
C ARG A 24 -1.62 -8.36 -9.34
N GLU A 25 -2.13 -7.63 -10.32
CA GLU A 25 -2.09 -6.17 -10.33
C GLU A 25 -2.86 -5.57 -9.15
N ARG A 26 -4.06 -6.10 -8.85
CA ARG A 26 -4.83 -5.70 -7.65
C ARG A 26 -4.06 -5.91 -6.35
N LYS A 27 -3.36 -7.03 -6.21
CA LYS A 27 -2.54 -7.32 -5.02
C LYS A 27 -1.37 -6.34 -4.90
N ILE A 28 -0.68 -6.05 -6.01
CA ILE A 28 0.43 -5.08 -6.04
C ILE A 28 -0.07 -3.69 -5.66
N SER A 29 -1.14 -3.19 -6.29
CA SER A 29 -1.68 -1.86 -5.97
C SER A 29 -2.15 -1.76 -4.52
N SER A 30 -2.71 -2.84 -3.97
CA SER A 30 -3.12 -2.88 -2.55
C SER A 30 -1.91 -2.81 -1.61
N LEU A 31 -0.81 -3.50 -1.94
CA LEU A 31 0.43 -3.45 -1.18
C LEU A 31 1.09 -2.06 -1.24
N GLU A 32 1.11 -1.43 -2.41
CA GLU A 32 1.62 -0.08 -2.60
C GLU A 32 0.79 0.95 -1.80
N ALA A 33 -0.54 0.85 -1.87
CA ALA A 33 -1.44 1.70 -1.09
C ALA A 33 -1.22 1.53 0.42
N PHE A 34 -1.08 0.29 0.89
CA PHE A 34 -0.80 0.01 2.30
C PHE A 34 0.57 0.55 2.74
N SER A 35 1.61 0.38 1.91
CA SER A 35 2.95 0.91 2.18
C SER A 35 2.94 2.44 2.27
N ASN A 36 2.23 3.11 1.36
CA ASN A 36 2.08 4.56 1.37
C ASN A 36 1.33 5.03 2.62
N TRP A 37 0.24 4.35 2.99
CA TRP A 37 -0.51 4.65 4.21
C TRP A 37 0.38 4.49 5.46
N LEU A 38 1.14 3.40 5.55
CA LEU A 38 2.03 3.13 6.68
C LEU A 38 3.10 4.21 6.82
N ARG A 39 3.70 4.63 5.69
CA ARG A 39 4.69 5.71 5.67
C ARG A 39 4.10 7.04 6.14
N SER A 40 2.89 7.38 5.69
CA SER A 40 2.19 8.59 6.13
C SER A 40 1.88 8.54 7.63
N ALA A 41 1.33 7.43 8.12
CA ALA A 41 1.02 7.25 9.54
C ALA A 41 2.29 7.35 10.41
N ALA A 42 3.39 6.73 10.00
CA ALA A 42 4.66 6.82 10.71
C ALA A 42 5.20 8.26 10.74
N THR A 43 5.08 8.98 9.62
CA THR A 43 5.49 10.38 9.51
C THR A 43 4.67 11.28 10.43
N GLU A 44 3.35 11.07 10.49
CA GLU A 44 2.47 11.81 11.40
C GLU A 44 2.84 11.58 12.86
N ILE A 45 3.09 10.32 13.25
CA ILE A 45 3.51 9.99 14.62
C ILE A 45 4.84 10.67 14.95
N TYR A 46 5.82 10.57 14.04
CA TYR A 46 7.11 11.23 14.20
C TYR A 46 6.97 12.74 14.40
N ASN A 47 6.18 13.40 13.55
CA ASN A 47 5.96 14.84 13.66
C ASN A 47 5.27 15.20 14.98
N LYS A 48 4.26 14.45 15.41
CA LYS A 48 3.61 14.68 16.71
C LYS A 48 4.60 14.59 17.87
N VAL A 49 5.47 13.58 17.88
CA VAL A 49 6.49 13.43 18.92
C VAL A 49 7.50 14.58 18.87
N LYS A 50 7.99 14.92 17.68
CA LYS A 50 8.92 16.03 17.46
C LYS A 50 8.34 17.35 17.96
N ASP A 51 7.09 17.65 17.61
CA ASP A 51 6.42 18.88 17.99
C ASP A 51 6.26 18.97 19.52
N GLN A 52 5.91 17.86 20.18
CA GLN A 52 5.81 17.84 21.64
C GLN A 52 7.16 18.08 22.31
N LEU A 53 8.22 17.46 21.82
CA LEU A 53 9.58 17.70 22.32
C LEU A 53 10.02 19.15 22.12
N GLN A 54 9.71 19.74 20.96
CA GLN A 54 10.00 21.14 20.69
C GLN A 54 9.25 22.08 21.63
N ARG A 55 7.95 21.83 21.87
CA ARG A 55 7.14 22.60 22.82
C ARG A 55 7.68 22.48 24.25
N PHE A 56 8.02 21.27 24.66
CA PHE A 56 8.61 21.02 25.97
C PHE A 56 9.94 21.77 26.13
N TRP A 57 10.82 21.69 25.14
CA TRP A 57 12.08 22.41 25.14
C TRP A 57 11.89 23.93 25.17
N SER A 58 10.98 24.46 24.36
CA SER A 58 10.65 25.89 24.38
C SER A 58 10.12 26.34 25.74
N THR A 59 9.35 25.48 26.42
CA THR A 59 8.84 25.76 27.77
C THR A 59 10.00 25.83 28.77
N ILE A 60 10.94 24.88 28.72
CA ILE A 60 12.15 24.90 29.54
C ILE A 60 12.93 26.19 29.28
N CYS A 61 13.26 26.49 28.03
CA CYS A 61 14.01 27.71 27.70
C CYS A 61 13.32 28.98 28.20
N SER A 62 11.99 29.04 28.13
CA SER A 62 11.21 30.18 28.64
C SER A 62 11.20 30.31 30.17
N ILE A 63 11.34 29.21 30.91
CA ILE A 63 11.40 29.24 32.38
C ILE A 63 12.78 29.70 32.88
N PHE A 64 13.83 29.37 32.12
CA PHE A 64 15.21 29.68 32.47
C PHE A 64 15.78 30.94 31.76
N SER A 65 14.94 31.67 31.01
CA SER A 65 15.25 33.01 30.47
C SER A 65 14.58 34.08 31.32
#